data_AF-A0A285TPG7-F1
#
_entry.id   AF-A0A285TPG7-F1
#
_cell.length_a   1.000
_cell.length_b   1.000
_cell.length_c   1.000
_cell.angle_alpha   90.00
_cell.angle_beta   90.00
_cell.angle_gamma   90.00
#
_symmetry.space_group_name_H-M   'P 1'
#
loop_
_entity.id
_entity.type
_entity.pdbx_description
1 polymer ?
#
loop_
_entity_poly.entity_id
_entity_poly.type
_entity_poly.pdbx_seq_one_letter_code
_entity_poly.pdbx_strand_id
1 'polypeptide(L)'
;MFVPNITPSSIESIKRLAKKWQKAEGLPYHKALDKASQIASYQNYAHAISKLNRVPTIRNAPHPLFLTVYWEDRRTHSHGRETLKISLTKPFLDICSKSEMKRTRELYLLRCAAEDHLVADGIANAQDSARELICKAVRSIRFMEATGLKPSKSADLRPLNKKHDSEPPRSDHVTTWIDPSARQLIMVDEPYLDPVVDEDRRTWATQRGWHLEASTWPGMYFPYNCALFVTTDASKGYDFGALMKKINSLPKPMIEENWAGSSANSHEVFISPQAKALPDMRRAKPKGTIFRVPSKKTVPMSLRSVNENNRKPNAVMPFPIHQEIGRTIKSLLTAGNLGDIAWSRMSSLRSQLENWLCTEHDERNFEEIDFLDVYYRGIDDDDPYVQLAQSKDGKVRMLGKINKLLKHHYPDCAPLKQALHRIDVSVKHLK
;
A
#
# COMPACT_ATOMS: atom_id res chain seq x y z
N MET A 1 -18.97 -47.86 16.67
CA MET A 1 -19.72 -46.59 16.51
C MET A 1 -18.72 -45.46 16.25
N PHE A 2 -18.75 -44.90 15.03
CA PHE A 2 -17.93 -43.77 14.62
C PHE A 2 -18.39 -42.51 15.37
N VAL A 3 -17.46 -41.84 16.06
CA VAL A 3 -17.69 -40.53 16.68
C VAL A 3 -17.33 -39.45 15.64
N PRO A 4 -18.12 -38.37 15.49
CA PRO A 4 -17.83 -37.30 14.54
C PRO A 4 -16.43 -36.72 14.74
N ASN A 5 -15.79 -36.30 13.64
CA ASN A 5 -14.49 -35.61 13.58
C ASN A 5 -14.53 -34.29 14.38
N ILE A 6 -14.39 -34.37 15.70
CA ILE A 6 -14.15 -33.22 16.56
C ILE A 6 -12.64 -33.06 16.64
N THR A 7 -12.08 -32.13 15.86
CA THR A 7 -10.68 -31.71 15.95
C THR A 7 -10.46 -31.01 17.30
N PRO A 8 -9.64 -31.57 18.22
CA PRO A 8 -9.37 -30.96 19.52
C PRO A 8 -8.66 -29.60 19.37
N SER A 9 -9.21 -28.54 19.95
CA SER A 9 -8.68 -27.16 19.85
C SER A 9 -7.96 -26.66 21.12
N SER A 10 -7.83 -27.49 22.16
CA SER A 10 -7.16 -27.16 23.43
C SER A 10 -6.33 -28.31 23.99
N ILE A 11 -5.33 -28.02 24.83
CA ILE A 11 -4.49 -29.07 25.46
C ILE A 11 -5.34 -30.03 26.31
N GLU A 12 -6.37 -29.53 26.97
CA GLU A 12 -7.25 -30.38 27.78
C GLU A 12 -8.10 -31.31 26.91
N SER A 13 -8.56 -30.84 25.75
CA SER A 13 -9.26 -31.67 24.77
C SER A 13 -8.34 -32.74 24.16
N ILE A 14 -7.08 -32.41 23.89
CA ILE A 14 -6.05 -33.37 23.44
C ILE A 14 -5.79 -34.44 24.51
N LYS A 15 -5.64 -34.05 25.79
CA LYS A 15 -5.48 -34.99 26.91
C LYS A 15 -6.71 -35.90 27.07
N ARG A 16 -7.91 -35.36 26.92
CA ARG A 16 -9.17 -36.12 27.01
C ARG A 16 -9.31 -37.13 25.86
N LEU A 17 -8.92 -36.73 24.64
CA LEU A 17 -8.88 -37.63 23.48
C LEU A 17 -7.79 -38.70 23.64
N ALA A 18 -6.61 -38.33 24.15
CA ALA A 18 -5.53 -39.27 24.44
C ALA A 18 -5.94 -40.34 25.47
N LYS A 19 -6.70 -39.99 26.52
CA LYS A 19 -7.27 -40.97 27.46
C LYS A 19 -8.24 -41.95 26.79
N LYS A 20 -9.01 -41.50 25.80
CA LYS A 20 -9.90 -42.40 25.02
C LYS A 20 -9.08 -43.37 24.18
N TRP A 21 -8.05 -42.90 23.49
CA TRP A 21 -7.15 -43.75 22.70
C TRP A 21 -6.32 -44.71 23.56
N GLN A 22 -5.85 -44.26 24.72
CA GLN A 22 -5.17 -45.12 25.69
C GLN A 22 -6.05 -46.31 26.11
N LYS A 23 -7.35 -46.08 26.36
CA LYS A 23 -8.29 -47.14 26.74
C LYS A 23 -8.71 -48.02 25.56
N ALA A 24 -8.83 -47.45 24.36
CA ALA A 24 -9.29 -48.17 23.17
C ALA A 24 -8.21 -49.03 22.52
N GLU A 25 -6.95 -48.58 22.52
CA GLU A 25 -5.85 -49.24 21.80
C GLU A 25 -4.73 -49.75 22.71
N GLY A 26 -4.86 -49.60 24.04
CA GLY A 26 -3.84 -50.06 25.00
C GLY A 26 -2.48 -49.35 24.88
N LEU A 27 -2.43 -48.19 24.23
CA LEU A 27 -1.19 -47.46 23.99
C LEU A 27 -0.63 -46.80 25.27
N PRO A 28 0.70 -46.70 25.44
CA PRO A 28 1.31 -45.83 26.44
C PRO A 28 0.82 -44.38 26.28
N TYR A 29 0.51 -43.71 27.40
CA TYR A 29 -0.15 -42.40 27.39
C TYR A 29 0.55 -41.33 26.54
N HIS A 30 1.88 -41.31 26.51
CA HIS A 30 2.65 -40.36 25.69
C HIS A 30 2.43 -40.56 24.17
N LYS A 31 2.35 -41.81 23.68
CA LYS A 31 2.03 -42.10 22.28
C LYS A 31 0.59 -41.75 21.94
N ALA A 32 -0.32 -41.95 22.90
CA ALA A 32 -1.72 -41.54 22.74
C ALA A 32 -1.87 -40.01 22.67
N LEU A 33 -1.02 -39.26 23.38
CA LEU A 33 -0.95 -37.79 23.30
C LEU A 33 -0.43 -37.33 21.93
N ASP A 34 0.64 -37.91 21.41
CA ASP A 34 1.17 -37.56 20.09
C ASP A 34 0.16 -37.86 18.97
N LYS A 35 -0.50 -39.03 19.03
CA LYS A 35 -1.55 -39.41 18.08
C LYS A 35 -2.75 -38.45 18.16
N ALA A 36 -3.19 -38.09 19.37
CA ALA A 36 -4.26 -37.11 19.56
C ALA A 36 -3.86 -35.71 19.03
N SER A 37 -2.59 -35.33 19.16
CA SER A 37 -2.05 -34.07 18.62
C SER A 37 -1.94 -34.07 17.10
N GLN A 38 -1.60 -35.18 16.47
CA GLN A 38 -1.58 -35.32 15.00
C GLN A 38 -2.98 -35.24 14.39
N ILE A 39 -3.98 -35.84 15.04
CA ILE A 39 -5.39 -35.68 14.66
C ILE A 39 -5.84 -34.21 14.77
N ALA A 40 -5.24 -33.45 15.68
CA ALA A 40 -5.45 -32.01 15.84
C ALA A 40 -4.53 -31.14 14.94
N SER A 41 -3.92 -31.71 13.90
CA SER A 41 -3.03 -31.04 12.95
C SER A 41 -1.73 -30.47 13.56
N TYR A 42 -1.26 -31.02 14.67
CA TYR A 42 0.05 -30.72 15.26
C TYR A 42 1.03 -31.86 14.99
N GLN A 43 2.32 -31.56 14.83
CA GLN A 43 3.34 -32.58 14.56
C GLN A 43 3.45 -33.65 15.69
N ASN A 44 3.35 -33.22 16.94
CA ASN A 44 3.37 -34.05 18.15
C ASN A 44 2.83 -33.26 19.35
N TYR A 45 2.75 -33.87 20.54
CA TYR A 45 2.22 -33.24 21.74
C TYR A 45 3.08 -32.09 22.25
N ALA A 46 4.40 -32.13 22.06
CA ALA A 46 5.29 -31.01 22.39
C ALA A 46 5.02 -29.79 21.48
N HIS A 47 4.78 -30.00 20.19
CA HIS A 47 4.38 -28.95 19.24
C HIS A 47 3.00 -28.39 19.59
N ALA A 48 2.05 -29.26 19.97
CA ALA A 48 0.73 -28.83 20.45
C ALA A 48 0.86 -27.99 21.74
N ILE A 49 1.67 -28.42 22.71
CA ILE A 49 1.99 -27.63 23.91
C ILE A 49 2.63 -26.29 23.51
N SER A 50 3.64 -26.25 22.66
CA SER A 50 4.29 -25.00 22.25
C SER A 50 3.32 -24.02 21.59
N LYS A 51 2.41 -24.53 20.74
CA LYS A 51 1.41 -23.71 20.04
C LYS A 51 0.24 -23.29 20.93
N LEU A 52 -0.16 -24.12 21.89
CA LEU A 52 -1.34 -23.91 22.74
C LEU A 52 -1.01 -23.33 24.14
N ASN A 53 0.20 -23.55 24.67
CA ASN A 53 0.74 -22.96 25.90
C ASN A 53 1.63 -21.74 25.64
N ARG A 54 1.49 -21.06 24.49
CA ARG A 54 1.94 -19.65 24.44
C ARG A 54 1.15 -18.89 25.49
N VAL A 55 1.75 -18.71 26.66
CA VAL A 55 1.17 -18.01 27.80
C VAL A 55 0.75 -16.62 27.34
N PRO A 56 -0.53 -16.26 27.49
CA PRO A 56 -1.07 -15.00 27.02
C PRO A 56 -0.72 -13.87 27.99
N THR A 57 0.39 -13.17 27.75
CA THR A 57 0.62 -11.84 28.33
C THR A 57 0.11 -10.73 27.39
N ILE A 58 -1.12 -10.89 26.87
CA ILE A 58 -2.04 -9.79 26.59
C ILE A 58 -3.45 -10.37 26.85
N ARG A 59 -3.96 -10.19 28.07
CA ARG A 59 -5.38 -10.38 28.38
C ARG A 59 -6.18 -9.58 27.35
N ASN A 60 -7.05 -10.24 26.59
CA ASN A 60 -8.03 -9.64 25.67
C ASN A 60 -7.46 -8.53 24.78
N ALA A 61 -6.70 -8.87 23.74
CA ALA A 61 -6.38 -7.91 22.69
C ALA A 61 -7.67 -7.48 21.98
N PRO A 62 -8.12 -6.22 22.10
CA PRO A 62 -9.49 -5.88 21.75
C PRO A 62 -9.71 -5.85 20.23
N HIS A 63 -8.66 -5.80 19.40
CA HIS A 63 -8.81 -5.73 17.94
C HIS A 63 -7.71 -6.51 17.19
N PRO A 64 -8.01 -7.70 16.62
CA PRO A 64 -7.06 -8.41 15.75
C PRO A 64 -6.91 -7.69 14.41
N LEU A 65 -5.70 -7.71 13.85
CA LEU A 65 -5.41 -7.29 12.48
C LEU A 65 -4.63 -8.37 11.75
N PHE A 66 -5.10 -8.74 10.57
CA PHE A 66 -4.46 -9.67 9.66
C PHE A 66 -3.76 -8.90 8.54
N LEU A 67 -2.50 -9.22 8.28
CA LEU A 67 -1.74 -8.72 7.14
C LEU A 67 -1.46 -9.89 6.21
N THR A 68 -1.76 -9.75 4.92
CA THR A 68 -1.61 -10.82 3.93
C THR A 68 -0.87 -10.33 2.69
N VAL A 69 0.17 -11.05 2.29
CA VAL A 69 0.94 -10.80 1.08
C VAL A 69 1.11 -12.12 0.31
N TYR A 70 0.95 -12.06 -1.01
CA TYR A 70 1.10 -13.20 -1.91
C TYR A 70 2.45 -13.10 -2.61
N TRP A 71 3.01 -14.24 -2.98
CA TRP A 71 4.30 -14.31 -3.64
C TRP A 71 4.34 -15.37 -4.74
N GLU A 72 5.25 -15.16 -5.69
CA GLU A 72 5.56 -16.07 -6.78
C GLU A 72 7.04 -15.91 -7.12
N ASP A 73 7.79 -16.99 -6.97
CA ASP A 73 9.17 -17.10 -7.45
C ASP A 73 9.15 -17.65 -8.87
N ARG A 74 9.43 -16.77 -9.84
CA ARG A 74 9.45 -17.11 -11.27
C ARG A 74 10.58 -18.08 -11.65
N ARG A 75 11.65 -18.15 -10.86
CA ARG A 75 12.79 -19.03 -11.15
C ARG A 75 12.46 -20.46 -10.78
N THR A 76 11.75 -20.66 -9.67
CA THR A 76 11.37 -21.99 -9.17
C THR A 76 9.94 -22.37 -9.51
N HIS A 77 9.16 -21.46 -10.09
CA HIS A 77 7.70 -21.56 -10.28
C HIS A 77 6.92 -21.84 -8.99
N SER A 78 7.53 -21.56 -7.83
CA SER A 78 6.88 -21.71 -6.53
C SER A 78 6.03 -20.48 -6.25
N HIS A 79 4.90 -20.68 -5.58
CA HIS A 79 4.00 -19.58 -5.24
C HIS A 79 3.31 -19.83 -3.91
N GLY A 80 2.89 -18.75 -3.26
CA GLY A 80 2.24 -18.89 -1.97
C GLY A 80 1.68 -17.59 -1.41
N ARG A 81 1.30 -17.68 -0.14
CA ARG A 81 0.71 -16.60 0.64
C ARG A 81 1.26 -16.64 2.06
N GLU A 82 1.66 -15.47 2.53
CA GLU A 82 2.04 -15.22 3.92
C GLU A 82 0.94 -14.40 4.60
N THR A 83 0.50 -14.86 5.76
CA THR A 83 -0.49 -14.15 6.58
C THR A 83 -0.02 -14.07 8.02
N LEU A 84 0.02 -12.86 8.57
CA LEU A 84 0.34 -12.61 9.97
C LEU A 84 -0.85 -12.00 10.69
N LYS A 85 -1.16 -12.52 11.89
CA LYS A 85 -2.10 -11.93 12.83
C LYS A 85 -1.35 -11.15 13.89
N ILE A 86 -1.68 -9.87 14.06
CA ILE A 86 -1.23 -9.05 15.19
C ILE A 86 -2.43 -8.59 16.02
N SER A 87 -2.14 -8.15 17.24
CA SER A 87 -3.12 -7.66 18.21
C SER A 87 -2.89 -6.18 18.46
N LEU A 88 -3.91 -5.35 18.25
CA LEU A 88 -3.86 -3.89 18.46
C LEU A 88 -4.66 -3.49 19.70
N THR A 89 -4.29 -2.36 20.28
CA THR A 89 -4.92 -1.70 21.44
C THR A 89 -6.26 -1.06 21.10
N LYS A 90 -6.49 -0.72 19.84
CA LYS A 90 -7.73 -0.14 19.28
C LYS A 90 -7.91 -0.59 17.81
N PRO A 91 -9.09 -0.41 17.19
CA PRO A 91 -9.29 -0.73 15.78
C PRO A 91 -8.23 -0.09 14.88
N PHE A 92 -7.79 -0.81 13.85
CA PHE A 92 -6.74 -0.31 12.96
C PHE A 92 -7.09 1.05 12.33
N LEU A 93 -8.35 1.25 11.95
CA LEU A 93 -8.79 2.49 11.32
C LEU A 93 -8.77 3.71 12.26
N ASP A 94 -8.71 3.49 13.58
CA ASP A 94 -8.51 4.56 14.57
C ASP A 94 -7.01 4.91 14.71
N ILE A 95 -6.13 3.98 14.37
CA ILE A 95 -4.67 4.18 14.32
C ILE A 95 -4.27 4.81 12.98
N CYS A 96 -4.83 4.36 11.85
CA CYS A 96 -4.49 4.83 10.53
C CYS A 96 -5.68 4.70 9.57
N SER A 97 -6.17 5.82 9.05
CA SER A 97 -7.21 5.83 8.03
C SER A 97 -6.71 5.28 6.69
N LYS A 98 -7.65 4.86 5.83
CA LYS A 98 -7.33 4.31 4.50
C LYS A 98 -6.52 5.28 3.62
N SER A 99 -6.73 6.59 3.77
CA SER A 99 -5.99 7.63 3.06
C SER A 99 -4.60 7.86 3.64
N GLU A 100 -4.45 7.79 4.95
CA GLU A 100 -3.16 7.92 5.65
C GLU A 100 -2.22 6.77 5.31
N MET A 101 -2.73 5.54 5.17
CA MET A 101 -1.95 4.39 4.72
C MET A 101 -1.19 4.65 3.41
N LYS A 102 -1.74 5.50 2.53
CA LYS A 102 -1.14 5.82 1.24
C LYS A 102 -0.06 6.90 1.31
N ARG A 103 0.28 7.38 2.51
CA ARG A 103 1.30 8.42 2.76
C ARG A 103 2.60 7.86 3.32
N THR A 104 2.63 6.58 3.71
CA THR A 104 3.82 5.87 4.22
C THR A 104 4.19 4.75 3.25
N ARG A 105 5.49 4.62 2.97
CA ARG A 105 6.03 3.59 2.06
C ARG A 105 5.85 2.16 2.58
N GLU A 106 5.64 1.98 3.87
CA GLU A 106 5.48 0.67 4.50
C GLU A 106 4.05 0.14 4.33
N LEU A 107 3.07 1.04 4.16
CA LEU A 107 1.65 0.67 4.02
C LEU A 107 1.05 0.97 2.64
N TYR A 108 1.74 1.71 1.76
CA TYR A 108 1.13 2.14 0.48
C TYR A 108 0.72 0.98 -0.43
N LEU A 109 1.42 -0.16 -0.37
CA LEU A 109 1.12 -1.37 -1.13
C LEU A 109 -0.06 -2.16 -0.56
N LEU A 110 -0.42 -1.91 0.70
CA LEU A 110 -1.51 -2.59 1.39
C LEU A 110 -2.83 -1.88 1.18
N ARG A 111 -3.90 -2.65 1.20
CA ARG A 111 -5.28 -2.19 1.12
C ARG A 111 -6.10 -2.85 2.21
N CYS A 112 -6.93 -2.04 2.88
CA CYS A 112 -7.93 -2.54 3.82
C CYS A 112 -9.03 -3.30 3.04
N ALA A 113 -9.05 -4.62 3.18
CA ALA A 113 -10.06 -5.51 2.61
C ALA A 113 -11.31 -5.58 3.49
N ALA A 114 -11.09 -5.70 4.80
CA ALA A 114 -12.05 -5.59 5.90
C ALA A 114 -11.40 -4.80 7.05
N GLU A 115 -12.18 -4.44 8.08
CA GLU A 115 -11.67 -3.65 9.23
C GLU A 115 -10.52 -4.33 9.98
N ASP A 116 -10.46 -5.66 9.95
CA ASP A 116 -9.40 -6.49 10.54
C ASP A 116 -8.42 -7.03 9.49
N HIS A 117 -8.45 -6.61 8.22
CA HIS A 117 -7.64 -7.24 7.17
C HIS A 117 -7.00 -6.27 6.20
N LEU A 118 -5.67 -6.30 6.17
CA LEU A 118 -4.84 -5.65 5.16
C LEU A 118 -4.29 -6.68 4.19
N VAL A 119 -4.43 -6.41 2.89
CA VAL A 119 -3.92 -7.27 1.81
C VAL A 119 -3.07 -6.46 0.83
N ALA A 120 -1.94 -7.00 0.39
CA ALA A 120 -1.18 -6.44 -0.72
C ALA A 120 -1.89 -6.73 -2.06
N ASP A 121 -1.99 -5.71 -2.91
CA ASP A 121 -2.57 -5.87 -4.24
C ASP A 121 -1.57 -6.54 -5.21
N GLY A 122 -0.26 -6.34 -5.02
CA GLY A 122 0.81 -6.96 -5.83
C GLY A 122 1.24 -8.34 -5.33
N ILE A 123 2.01 -9.04 -6.16
CA ILE A 123 2.65 -10.33 -5.83
C ILE A 123 4.14 -10.07 -5.60
N ALA A 124 4.67 -10.46 -4.44
CA ALA A 124 6.11 -10.42 -4.17
C ALA A 124 6.85 -11.48 -4.99
N ASN A 125 8.11 -11.22 -5.33
CA ASN A 125 8.93 -12.10 -6.17
C ASN A 125 9.51 -13.32 -5.45
N ALA A 126 9.36 -13.40 -4.12
CA ALA A 126 9.82 -14.51 -3.29
C ALA A 126 9.09 -14.51 -1.93
N GLN A 127 9.17 -15.63 -1.21
CA GLN A 127 8.51 -15.81 0.09
C GLN A 127 9.06 -14.87 1.17
N ASP A 128 10.38 -14.76 1.27
CA ASP A 128 11.08 -13.85 2.19
C ASP A 128 10.68 -12.39 1.96
N SER A 129 10.55 -11.98 0.69
CA SER A 129 10.10 -10.65 0.29
C SER A 129 8.66 -10.37 0.72
N ALA A 130 7.76 -11.37 0.67
CA ALA A 130 6.42 -11.24 1.20
C ALA A 130 6.41 -11.09 2.73
N ARG A 131 7.24 -11.84 3.44
CA ARG A 131 7.40 -11.72 4.90
C ARG A 131 7.96 -10.35 5.28
N GLU A 132 8.99 -9.89 4.59
CA GLU A 132 9.62 -8.59 4.88
C GLU A 132 8.66 -7.42 4.63
N LEU A 133 7.81 -7.49 3.60
CA LEU A 133 6.73 -6.51 3.40
C LEU A 133 5.75 -6.47 4.57
N ILE A 134 5.38 -7.64 5.11
CA ILE A 134 4.50 -7.73 6.30
C ILE A 134 5.23 -7.16 7.52
N CYS A 135 6.49 -7.54 7.76
CA CYS A 135 7.28 -7.06 8.88
C CYS A 135 7.42 -5.53 8.85
N LYS A 136 7.75 -4.94 7.68
CA LYS A 136 7.78 -3.48 7.46
C LYS A 136 6.47 -2.81 7.87
N ALA A 137 5.35 -3.33 7.36
CA ALA A 137 4.03 -2.81 7.69
C ALA A 137 3.72 -2.89 9.21
N VAL A 138 4.07 -4.00 9.85
CA VAL A 138 3.88 -4.18 11.30
C VAL A 138 4.69 -3.16 12.09
N ARG A 139 5.95 -2.91 11.73
CA ARG A 139 6.82 -1.94 12.41
C ARG A 139 6.22 -0.54 12.39
N SER A 140 5.75 -0.08 11.22
CA SER A 140 5.08 1.23 11.11
C SER A 140 3.74 1.29 11.85
N ILE A 141 2.97 0.20 11.88
CA ILE A 141 1.72 0.15 12.66
C ILE A 141 2.00 0.29 14.16
N ARG A 142 3.03 -0.41 14.67
CA ARG A 142 3.43 -0.31 16.08
C ARG A 142 3.96 1.08 16.42
N PHE A 143 4.73 1.67 15.52
CA PHE A 143 5.20 3.05 15.66
C PHE A 143 4.02 4.04 15.79
N MET A 144 3.03 3.98 14.89
CA MET A 144 1.84 4.82 14.97
C MET A 144 1.02 4.57 16.24
N GLU A 145 0.85 3.31 16.63
CA GLU A 145 0.10 2.93 17.82
C GLU A 145 0.73 3.48 19.11
N ALA A 146 2.05 3.35 19.27
CA ALA A 146 2.75 3.79 20.47
C ALA A 146 2.92 5.31 20.56
N THR A 147 3.15 5.97 19.43
CA THR A 147 3.44 7.41 19.40
C THR A 147 2.17 8.25 19.27
N GLY A 148 1.14 7.73 18.60
CA GLY A 148 -0.04 8.49 18.18
C GLY A 148 0.17 9.33 16.93
N LEU A 149 1.37 9.29 16.33
CA LEU A 149 1.70 10.03 15.12
C LEU A 149 0.94 9.50 13.91
N LYS A 150 0.61 10.41 12.99
CA LYS A 150 -0.08 10.12 11.73
C LYS A 150 0.81 10.43 10.53
N PRO A 151 0.84 9.58 9.49
CA PRO A 151 1.68 9.83 8.33
C PRO A 151 1.18 11.04 7.53
N SER A 152 2.12 11.87 7.10
CA SER A 152 1.86 13.12 6.38
C SER A 152 2.57 13.13 5.01
N LYS A 153 2.17 14.03 4.12
CA LYS A 153 2.92 14.30 2.90
C LYS A 153 3.86 15.49 3.12
N SER A 154 5.02 15.47 2.48
CA SER A 154 5.97 16.58 2.49
C SER A 154 5.36 17.91 2.00
N ALA A 155 4.36 17.85 1.11
CA ALA A 155 3.63 19.03 0.62
C ALA A 155 2.69 19.65 1.67
N ASP A 156 2.16 18.85 2.60
CA ASP A 156 1.30 19.33 3.70
C ASP A 156 2.12 20.15 4.72
N LEU A 157 3.44 20.18 4.58
CA LEU A 157 4.39 20.85 5.48
C LEU A 157 4.67 22.31 5.08
N ARG A 158 4.37 22.72 3.84
CA ARG A 158 4.65 24.07 3.33
C ARG A 158 4.00 25.19 4.14
N PRO A 159 2.75 25.06 4.64
CA PRO A 159 2.13 26.09 5.48
C PRO A 159 2.68 26.11 6.91
N LEU A 160 3.35 25.04 7.35
CA LEU A 160 3.76 24.85 8.74
C LEU A 160 5.21 25.28 9.04
N ASN A 161 6.05 25.59 8.04
CA ASN A 161 7.37 26.21 8.26
C ASN A 161 8.13 26.63 6.98
N LYS A 162 8.73 27.84 6.97
CA LYS A 162 9.61 28.38 5.89
C LYS A 162 11.09 27.96 5.99
N LYS A 163 11.49 27.18 7.01
CA LYS A 163 12.91 26.80 7.29
C LYS A 163 13.27 25.35 6.93
N HIS A 164 12.39 24.63 6.22
CA HIS A 164 12.48 23.19 5.93
C HIS A 164 13.27 22.82 4.67
N ASP A 165 13.90 23.77 3.98
CA ASP A 165 14.56 23.50 2.68
C ASP A 165 15.85 22.66 2.77
N SER A 166 16.12 22.02 3.91
CA SER A 166 17.17 21.01 3.99
C SER A 166 16.85 19.97 5.06
N GLU A 167 16.90 18.71 4.66
CA GLU A 167 16.96 17.56 5.56
C GLU A 167 18.30 17.57 6.35
N PRO A 168 18.40 16.86 7.48
CA PRO A 168 19.67 16.62 8.14
C PRO A 168 20.74 16.08 7.17
N PRO A 169 22.03 16.38 7.40
CA PRO A 169 23.11 15.80 6.62
C PRO A 169 23.00 14.27 6.52
N ARG A 170 23.19 13.74 5.31
CA ARG A 170 23.14 12.30 5.00
C ARG A 170 21.80 11.63 5.35
N SER A 171 20.71 12.39 5.32
CA SER A 171 19.36 11.83 5.44
C SER A 171 19.11 10.84 4.32
N ASP A 172 18.51 9.71 4.69
CA ASP A 172 17.99 8.73 3.77
C ASP A 172 16.71 8.19 4.37
N HIS A 173 15.86 7.60 3.53
CA HIS A 173 14.69 6.85 3.97
C HIS A 173 13.71 7.70 4.79
N VAL A 174 13.63 8.98 4.45
CA VAL A 174 12.88 10.00 5.18
C VAL A 174 11.37 9.76 5.08
N THR A 175 10.71 9.87 6.23
CA THR A 175 9.26 9.84 6.38
C THR A 175 8.80 11.03 7.23
N THR A 176 7.59 11.51 6.97
CA THR A 176 7.05 12.69 7.65
C THR A 176 5.75 12.35 8.36
N TRP A 177 5.62 12.88 9.57
CA TRP A 177 4.59 12.53 10.53
C TRP A 177 4.04 13.78 11.21
N ILE A 178 2.78 13.73 11.61
CA ILE A 178 2.15 14.80 12.38
C ILE A 178 1.66 14.22 13.70
N ASP A 179 1.97 14.91 14.80
CA ASP A 179 1.24 14.76 16.05
C ASP A 179 -0.07 15.55 15.94
N PRO A 180 -1.23 14.89 15.84
CA PRO A 180 -2.49 15.59 15.65
C PRO A 180 -2.89 16.43 16.86
N SER A 181 -2.43 16.08 18.08
CA SER A 181 -2.80 16.77 19.31
C SER A 181 -2.03 18.08 19.49
N ALA A 182 -0.71 18.03 19.26
CA ALA A 182 0.16 19.20 19.34
C ALA A 182 0.21 19.99 18.01
N ARG A 183 -0.34 19.43 16.92
CA ARG A 183 -0.16 19.91 15.54
C ARG A 183 1.33 20.12 15.19
N GLN A 184 2.17 19.24 15.72
CA GLN A 184 3.61 19.26 15.53
C GLN A 184 4.00 18.37 14.36
N LEU A 185 4.89 18.88 13.51
CA LEU A 185 5.52 18.07 12.47
C LEU A 185 6.74 17.35 13.05
N ILE A 186 6.79 16.05 12.82
CA ILE A 186 7.92 15.18 13.15
C ILE A 186 8.47 14.60 11.85
N MET A 187 9.77 14.67 11.66
CA MET A 187 10.46 13.98 10.57
C MET A 187 11.28 12.83 11.15
N VAL A 188 11.24 11.70 10.45
CA VAL A 188 12.00 10.51 10.78
C VAL A 188 12.85 10.14 9.58
N ASP A 189 14.15 10.03 9.79
CA ASP A 189 15.09 9.53 8.79
C ASP A 189 15.75 8.24 9.31
N GLU A 190 16.07 7.34 8.38
CA GLU A 190 16.63 6.02 8.70
C GLU A 190 17.83 5.70 7.80
N PRO A 191 18.92 6.48 7.87
CA PRO A 191 20.10 6.25 7.04
C PRO A 191 20.93 5.06 7.53
N TYR A 192 21.79 4.55 6.64
CA TYR A 192 22.81 3.56 6.94
C TYR A 192 23.96 4.16 7.75
N LEU A 193 23.66 4.62 8.96
CA LEU A 193 24.57 5.22 9.93
C LEU A 193 24.43 4.52 11.29
N ASP A 194 25.41 4.73 12.16
CA ASP A 194 25.33 4.34 13.57
C ASP A 194 24.24 5.12 14.31
N PRO A 195 23.62 4.56 15.37
CA PRO A 195 22.56 5.21 16.15
C PRO A 195 23.10 6.28 17.11
N VAL A 196 23.91 7.19 16.58
CA VAL A 196 24.53 8.31 17.30
C VAL A 196 24.41 9.56 16.45
N VAL A 197 24.06 10.68 17.08
CA VAL A 197 24.06 12.00 16.42
C VAL A 197 25.50 12.50 16.33
N ASP A 198 26.07 12.42 15.13
CA ASP A 198 27.39 12.96 14.81
C ASP A 198 27.45 14.50 14.88
N GLU A 199 28.65 15.05 14.75
CA GLU A 199 28.90 16.48 14.90
C GLU A 199 28.24 17.33 13.81
N ASP A 200 28.21 16.86 12.56
CA ASP A 200 27.60 17.59 11.44
C ASP A 200 26.09 17.74 11.66
N ARG A 201 25.44 16.64 12.07
CA ARG A 201 24.00 16.63 12.35
C ARG A 201 23.65 17.41 13.61
N ARG A 202 24.51 17.36 14.64
CA ARG A 202 24.36 18.19 15.86
C ARG A 202 24.49 19.67 15.56
N THR A 203 25.47 20.04 14.75
CA THR A 203 25.67 21.42 14.28
C THR A 203 24.48 21.90 13.48
N TRP A 204 23.99 21.09 12.53
CA TRP A 204 22.79 21.38 11.75
C TRP A 204 21.57 21.61 12.64
N ALA A 205 21.34 20.75 13.65
CA ALA A 205 20.19 20.87 14.54
C ALA A 205 20.26 22.14 15.40
N THR A 206 21.43 22.44 15.97
CA THR A 206 21.68 23.63 16.78
C THR A 206 21.48 24.91 15.97
N GLN A 207 22.09 25.01 14.78
CA GLN A 207 22.00 26.20 13.92
C GLN A 207 20.56 26.51 13.48
N ARG A 208 19.73 25.46 13.36
CA ARG A 208 18.35 25.61 12.88
C ARG A 208 17.33 25.72 14.00
N GLY A 209 17.71 25.45 15.25
CA GLY A 209 16.81 25.41 16.39
C GLY A 209 15.88 24.19 16.35
N TRP A 210 16.47 23.01 16.12
CA TRP A 210 15.75 21.74 16.00
C TRP A 210 16.18 20.76 17.08
N HIS A 211 15.24 19.93 17.51
CA HIS A 211 15.54 18.69 18.21
C HIS A 211 15.93 17.62 17.21
N LEU A 212 16.97 16.86 17.54
CA LEU A 212 17.44 15.70 16.80
C LEU A 212 17.98 14.68 17.80
N GLU A 213 17.48 13.45 17.75
CA GLU A 213 17.96 12.36 18.59
C GLU A 213 17.89 11.02 17.83
N ALA A 214 18.87 10.15 18.11
CA ALA A 214 18.88 8.77 17.65
C ALA A 214 18.07 7.90 18.62
N SER A 215 17.17 7.08 18.11
CA SER A 215 16.39 6.16 18.91
C SER A 215 17.21 4.92 19.28
N THR A 216 16.99 4.39 20.49
CA THR A 216 17.47 3.06 20.87
C THR A 216 16.60 1.94 20.29
N TRP A 217 15.41 2.27 19.80
CA TRP A 217 14.58 1.32 19.06
C TRP A 217 15.10 1.21 17.62
N PRO A 218 15.37 -0.02 17.10
CA PRO A 218 16.15 -0.18 15.86
C PRO A 218 15.52 0.31 14.55
N GLY A 219 14.28 0.80 14.55
CA GLY A 219 13.68 1.45 13.38
C GLY A 219 12.54 0.69 12.69
N MET A 220 11.96 1.34 11.68
CA MET A 220 10.87 0.85 10.84
C MET A 220 11.38 0.30 9.50
N TYR A 221 12.36 0.94 8.87
CA TYR A 221 12.78 0.62 7.51
C TYR A 221 13.52 -0.70 7.43
N PHE A 222 14.73 -0.73 8.00
CA PHE A 222 15.61 -1.90 7.99
C PHE A 222 16.33 -2.02 9.34
N PRO A 223 15.61 -2.55 10.35
CA PRO A 223 16.10 -2.65 11.72
C PRO A 223 17.51 -3.22 11.81
N TYR A 224 18.32 -2.67 12.72
CA TYR A 224 19.71 -3.07 12.98
C TYR A 224 20.72 -2.80 11.85
N ASN A 225 20.27 -2.32 10.69
CA ASN A 225 21.12 -1.94 9.56
C ASN A 225 21.00 -0.44 9.25
N CYS A 226 19.87 0.18 9.61
CA CYS A 226 19.66 1.61 9.59
C CYS A 226 19.35 2.09 11.01
N ALA A 227 19.84 3.26 11.38
CA ALA A 227 19.52 3.90 12.64
C ALA A 227 18.32 4.83 12.49
N LEU A 228 17.37 4.78 13.42
CA LEU A 228 16.21 5.67 13.41
C LEU A 228 16.54 6.98 14.12
N PHE A 229 16.41 8.09 13.40
CA PHE A 229 16.55 9.44 13.95
C PHE A 229 15.20 10.16 13.89
N VAL A 230 14.94 10.94 14.93
CA VAL A 230 13.72 11.75 15.02
C VAL A 230 14.10 13.21 15.10
N THR A 231 13.47 14.02 14.28
CA THR A 231 13.70 15.46 14.21
C THR A 231 12.41 16.25 14.27
N THR A 232 12.47 17.39 14.96
CA THR A 232 11.34 18.32 15.03
C THR A 232 11.81 19.73 15.37
N ASP A 233 11.04 20.72 14.92
CA ASP A 233 11.24 22.12 15.30
C ASP A 233 11.14 22.30 16.83
N ALA A 234 12.16 22.92 17.44
CA ALA A 234 12.23 23.11 18.89
C ALA A 234 11.51 24.39 19.37
N SER A 235 11.11 25.29 18.46
CA SER A 235 10.54 26.59 18.84
C SER A 235 9.12 26.50 19.41
N LYS A 236 8.42 25.38 19.17
CA LYS A 236 7.01 25.19 19.53
C LYS A 236 6.80 24.56 20.92
N GLY A 237 7.87 24.33 21.70
CA GLY A 237 7.78 23.76 23.04
C GLY A 237 7.22 22.33 23.07
N TYR A 238 7.39 21.58 21.97
CA TYR A 238 6.94 20.19 21.87
C TYR A 238 7.70 19.30 22.86
N ASP A 239 7.00 18.41 23.57
CA ASP A 239 7.61 17.45 24.49
C ASP A 239 8.30 16.31 23.71
N PHE A 240 9.47 16.65 23.15
CA PHE A 240 10.29 15.75 22.36
C PHE A 240 10.79 14.55 23.18
N GLY A 241 11.12 14.77 24.46
CA GLY A 241 11.56 13.72 25.38
C GLY A 241 10.48 12.65 25.61
N ALA A 242 9.22 13.06 25.78
CA ALA A 242 8.12 12.11 25.90
C ALA A 242 7.89 11.30 24.61
N LEU A 243 8.05 11.92 23.43
CA LEU A 243 8.01 11.19 22.16
C LEU A 243 9.12 10.15 22.07
N MET A 244 10.38 10.54 22.32
CA MET A 244 11.52 9.62 22.29
C MET A 244 11.36 8.48 23.30
N LYS A 245 10.84 8.76 24.50
CA LYS A 245 10.53 7.73 25.50
C LYS A 245 9.52 6.71 24.98
N LYS A 246 8.46 7.13 24.29
CA LYS A 246 7.47 6.20 23.68
C LYS A 246 8.12 5.32 22.61
N ILE A 247 8.95 5.91 21.75
CA ILE A 247 9.63 5.19 20.67
C ILE A 247 10.62 4.17 21.26
N ASN A 248 11.47 4.60 22.18
CA ASN A 248 12.48 3.76 22.84
C ASN A 248 11.87 2.65 23.72
N SER A 249 10.59 2.76 24.09
CA SER A 249 9.86 1.73 24.84
C SER A 249 9.16 0.70 23.96
N LEU A 250 9.22 0.84 22.62
CA LEU A 250 8.66 -0.14 21.70
C LEU A 250 9.33 -1.52 21.88
N PRO A 251 8.58 -2.62 21.74
CA PRO A 251 9.17 -3.95 21.75
C PRO A 251 10.11 -4.13 20.57
N LYS A 252 10.98 -5.15 20.64
CA LYS A 252 11.90 -5.49 19.54
C LYS A 252 11.13 -5.55 18.21
N PRO A 253 11.63 -4.88 17.16
CA PRO A 253 10.96 -4.82 15.87
C PRO A 253 10.83 -6.22 15.27
N MET A 254 9.72 -6.45 14.57
CA MET A 254 9.51 -7.70 13.84
C MET A 254 10.40 -7.69 12.60
N ILE A 255 11.14 -8.78 12.38
CA ILE A 255 12.00 -9.05 11.23
C ILE A 255 11.68 -10.44 10.69
N GLU A 256 12.11 -10.74 9.46
CA GLU A 256 11.84 -12.03 8.79
C GLU A 256 12.29 -13.23 9.64
N GLU A 257 13.45 -13.14 10.29
CA GLU A 257 14.03 -14.20 11.12
C GLU A 257 13.13 -14.55 12.31
N ASN A 258 12.29 -13.61 12.75
CA ASN A 258 11.34 -13.77 13.85
C ASN A 258 9.90 -14.05 13.35
N TRP A 259 9.75 -14.50 12.10
CA TRP A 259 8.45 -14.74 11.48
C TRP A 259 7.61 -15.74 12.30
N ALA A 260 6.41 -15.30 12.69
CA ALA A 260 5.46 -16.08 13.47
C ALA A 260 4.09 -16.22 12.77
N GLY A 261 4.02 -15.88 11.49
CA GLY A 261 2.80 -15.98 10.69
C GLY A 261 2.54 -17.38 10.17
N SER A 262 1.54 -17.48 9.30
CA SER A 262 1.16 -18.69 8.58
C SER A 262 1.53 -18.57 7.11
N SER A 263 2.11 -19.63 6.57
CA SER A 263 2.49 -19.77 5.15
C SER A 263 1.57 -20.78 4.48
N ALA A 264 1.13 -20.49 3.26
CA ALA A 264 0.39 -21.41 2.41
C ALA A 264 1.04 -21.49 1.02
N ASN A 265 1.14 -22.69 0.44
CA ASN A 265 1.75 -22.93 -0.86
C ASN A 265 0.74 -22.74 -2.02
N SER A 266 -0.20 -21.81 -1.86
CA SER A 266 -1.24 -21.51 -2.84
C SER A 266 -1.59 -20.03 -2.81
N HIS A 267 -2.19 -19.55 -3.90
CA HIS A 267 -2.82 -18.23 -3.96
C HIS A 267 -4.28 -18.24 -3.49
N GLU A 268 -4.65 -19.20 -2.63
CA GLU A 268 -5.99 -19.23 -2.04
C GLU A 268 -6.24 -17.93 -1.25
N VAL A 269 -7.43 -17.36 -1.42
CA VAL A 269 -7.76 -16.08 -0.80
C VAL A 269 -7.93 -16.24 0.70
N PHE A 270 -7.14 -15.49 1.48
CA PHE A 270 -7.37 -15.41 2.93
C PHE A 270 -8.60 -14.54 3.20
N ILE A 271 -9.58 -15.07 3.92
CA ILE A 271 -10.78 -14.35 4.36
C ILE A 271 -10.70 -14.18 5.87
N SER A 272 -10.66 -12.93 6.34
CA SER A 272 -10.62 -12.63 7.77
C SER A 272 -11.99 -12.80 8.45
N PRO A 273 -12.03 -12.97 9.79
CA PRO A 273 -13.28 -13.08 10.54
C PRO A 273 -14.26 -11.92 10.34
N GLN A 274 -13.79 -10.69 10.08
CA GLN A 274 -14.69 -9.56 9.82
C GLN A 274 -15.05 -9.35 8.35
N ALA A 275 -14.50 -10.14 7.42
CA ALA A 275 -14.89 -10.11 6.01
C ALA A 275 -16.22 -10.88 5.78
N LYS A 276 -17.33 -10.35 6.30
CA LYS A 276 -18.64 -11.02 6.32
C LYS A 276 -19.42 -10.85 5.02
N ALA A 277 -19.26 -9.73 4.31
CA ALA A 277 -20.03 -9.45 3.12
C ALA A 277 -19.28 -9.85 1.83
N LEU A 278 -20.01 -10.19 0.78
CA LEU A 278 -19.42 -10.50 -0.54
C LEU A 278 -18.45 -9.41 -1.06
N PRO A 279 -18.71 -8.10 -0.85
CA PRO A 279 -17.73 -7.06 -1.19
C PRO A 279 -16.41 -7.17 -0.42
N ASP A 280 -16.42 -7.57 0.85
CA ASP A 280 -15.20 -7.77 1.67
C ASP A 280 -14.40 -8.94 1.13
N MET A 281 -15.06 -10.06 0.85
CA MET A 281 -14.42 -11.25 0.28
C MET A 281 -13.79 -10.95 -1.09
N ARG A 282 -14.49 -10.18 -1.94
CA ARG A 282 -13.95 -9.70 -3.22
C ARG A 282 -12.74 -8.79 -3.04
N ARG A 283 -12.78 -7.93 -2.02
CA ARG A 283 -11.64 -7.06 -1.65
C ARG A 283 -10.48 -7.84 -1.06
N ALA A 284 -10.69 -8.98 -0.40
CA ALA A 284 -9.62 -9.79 0.15
C ALA A 284 -8.76 -10.45 -0.95
N LYS A 285 -9.29 -10.60 -2.17
CA LYS A 285 -8.54 -11.11 -3.31
C LYS A 285 -7.43 -10.13 -3.72
N PRO A 286 -6.15 -10.55 -3.76
CA PRO A 286 -5.05 -9.73 -4.23
C PRO A 286 -5.18 -9.51 -5.74
N LYS A 287 -4.97 -8.27 -6.18
CA LYS A 287 -5.17 -7.86 -7.56
C LYS A 287 -4.23 -8.56 -8.55
N GLY A 288 -2.98 -8.83 -8.16
CA GLY A 288 -1.96 -9.46 -9.00
C GLY A 288 -2.24 -10.93 -9.31
N THR A 289 -3.06 -11.61 -8.51
CA THR A 289 -3.46 -13.02 -8.78
C THR A 289 -4.61 -13.12 -9.80
N ILE A 290 -5.14 -11.99 -10.26
CA ILE A 290 -6.23 -11.97 -11.21
C ILE A 290 -5.65 -12.13 -12.61
N PHE A 291 -5.69 -13.35 -13.15
CA PHE A 291 -5.40 -13.57 -14.57
C PHE A 291 -6.47 -12.87 -15.42
N ARG A 292 -6.05 -11.96 -16.29
CA ARG A 292 -6.95 -11.13 -17.09
C ARG A 292 -6.94 -11.58 -18.53
N VAL A 293 -8.07 -12.11 -18.98
CA VAL A 293 -8.29 -12.46 -20.39
C VAL A 293 -8.90 -11.25 -21.13
N PRO A 294 -8.59 -11.08 -22.42
CA PRO A 294 -9.36 -10.21 -23.31
C PRO A 294 -10.86 -10.51 -23.24
N SER A 295 -11.68 -9.47 -23.37
CA SER A 295 -13.13 -9.59 -23.55
C SER A 295 -13.54 -8.82 -24.80
N LYS A 296 -14.78 -9.05 -25.29
CA LYS A 296 -15.32 -8.34 -26.47
C LYS A 296 -15.16 -6.81 -26.38
N LYS A 297 -15.19 -6.24 -25.17
CA LYS A 297 -15.18 -4.79 -24.93
C LYS A 297 -13.88 -4.24 -24.35
N THR A 298 -13.02 -5.08 -23.78
CA THR A 298 -11.80 -4.60 -23.11
C THR A 298 -10.66 -5.59 -23.23
N VAL A 299 -9.43 -5.09 -23.36
CA VAL A 299 -8.22 -5.92 -23.33
C VAL A 299 -7.33 -5.52 -22.16
N PRO A 300 -6.62 -6.47 -21.51
CA PRO A 300 -5.58 -6.15 -20.54
C PRO A 300 -4.50 -5.29 -21.20
N MET A 301 -3.99 -4.28 -20.50
CA MET A 301 -2.78 -3.59 -20.96
C MET A 301 -1.57 -4.47 -20.62
N SER A 302 -0.74 -4.79 -21.61
CA SER A 302 0.46 -5.63 -21.44
C SER A 302 1.73 -4.81 -21.18
N LEU A 303 1.60 -3.55 -20.75
CA LEU A 303 2.76 -2.75 -20.36
C LEU A 303 3.52 -3.49 -19.25
N ARG A 304 4.86 -3.45 -19.31
CA ARG A 304 5.82 -4.30 -18.56
C ARG A 304 5.70 -4.28 -17.01
N SER A 305 4.72 -3.60 -16.43
CA SER A 305 4.42 -3.62 -15.00
C SER A 305 3.24 -4.54 -14.70
N VAL A 306 3.57 -5.73 -14.19
CA VAL A 306 2.68 -6.86 -13.84
C VAL A 306 1.68 -6.51 -12.72
N ASN A 307 1.81 -5.33 -12.12
CA ASN A 307 1.09 -4.93 -10.92
C ASN A 307 -0.09 -3.99 -11.15
N GLU A 308 -0.28 -3.49 -12.38
CA GLU A 308 -1.38 -2.60 -12.67
C GLU A 308 -2.51 -3.36 -13.35
N ASN A 309 -3.63 -3.45 -12.63
CA ASN A 309 -4.89 -4.05 -13.06
C ASN A 309 -5.59 -3.24 -14.19
N ASN A 310 -4.81 -2.64 -15.08
CA ASN A 310 -5.23 -1.72 -16.09
C ASN A 310 -5.79 -2.46 -17.31
N ARG A 311 -6.87 -1.91 -17.85
CA ARG A 311 -7.50 -2.38 -19.09
C ARG A 311 -7.72 -1.19 -19.98
N LYS A 312 -7.67 -1.43 -21.28
CA LYS A 312 -8.09 -0.47 -22.29
C LYS A 312 -9.35 -0.97 -23.00
N PRO A 313 -10.09 -0.09 -23.67
CA PRO A 313 -11.15 -0.52 -24.57
C PRO A 313 -10.61 -1.46 -25.65
N ASN A 314 -11.41 -2.47 -26.04
CA ASN A 314 -11.07 -3.38 -27.13
C ASN A 314 -11.39 -2.73 -28.49
N ALA A 315 -10.67 -1.68 -28.81
CA ALA A 315 -10.66 -1.01 -30.10
C ALA A 315 -9.30 -0.31 -30.27
N VAL A 316 -9.04 0.16 -31.49
CA VAL A 316 -7.88 0.97 -31.86
C VAL A 316 -8.42 2.32 -32.32
N MET A 317 -8.05 3.38 -31.60
CA MET A 317 -8.38 4.74 -32.04
C MET A 317 -7.37 5.17 -33.11
N PRO A 318 -7.80 5.73 -34.25
CA PRO A 318 -6.89 6.18 -35.29
C PRO A 318 -5.90 7.22 -34.78
N PHE A 319 -4.65 7.15 -35.24
CA PHE A 319 -3.58 8.05 -34.81
C PHE A 319 -3.92 9.56 -34.97
N PRO A 320 -4.54 10.02 -36.08
CA PRO A 320 -4.96 11.43 -36.20
C PRO A 320 -5.93 11.89 -35.11
N ILE A 321 -6.74 10.98 -34.58
CA ILE A 321 -7.67 11.27 -33.50
C ILE A 321 -6.95 11.37 -32.16
N HIS A 322 -5.93 10.54 -31.94
CA HIS A 322 -5.02 10.71 -30.80
C HIS A 322 -4.33 12.09 -30.84
N GLN A 323 -3.85 12.52 -32.01
CA GLN A 323 -3.25 13.84 -32.18
C GLN A 323 -4.23 14.97 -31.90
N GLU A 324 -5.47 14.86 -32.39
CA GLU A 324 -6.51 15.87 -32.16
C GLU A 324 -6.87 15.99 -30.67
N ILE A 325 -7.06 14.85 -29.99
CA ILE A 325 -7.33 14.83 -28.55
C ILE A 325 -6.10 15.34 -27.77
N GLY A 326 -4.90 14.93 -28.18
CA GLY A 326 -3.63 15.35 -27.60
C GLY A 326 -3.44 16.85 -27.65
N ARG A 327 -3.56 17.45 -28.85
CA ARG A 327 -3.56 18.92 -29.05
C ARG A 327 -4.60 19.60 -28.15
N THR A 328 -5.82 19.08 -28.11
CA THR A 328 -6.90 19.63 -27.27
C THR A 328 -6.54 19.62 -25.78
N ILE A 329 -6.01 18.51 -25.26
CA ILE A 329 -5.62 18.41 -23.85
C ILE A 329 -4.42 19.32 -23.55
N LYS A 330 -3.42 19.36 -24.44
CA LYS A 330 -2.25 20.25 -24.28
C LYS A 330 -2.70 21.70 -24.17
N SER A 331 -3.53 22.17 -25.09
CA SER A 331 -4.07 23.54 -25.04
C SER A 331 -4.84 23.84 -23.75
N LEU A 332 -5.65 22.90 -23.26
CA LEU A 332 -6.37 23.05 -21.98
C LEU A 332 -5.41 23.17 -20.78
N LEU A 333 -4.30 22.44 -20.80
CA LEU A 333 -3.28 22.48 -19.74
C LEU A 333 -2.41 23.74 -19.82
N THR A 334 -2.16 24.27 -21.02
CA THR A 334 -1.35 25.48 -21.27
C THR A 334 -2.11 26.78 -21.01
N ALA A 335 -3.40 26.87 -21.37
CA ALA A 335 -4.16 28.13 -21.38
C ALA A 335 -4.37 28.83 -20.01
N GLY A 336 -3.84 28.27 -18.92
CA GLY A 336 -4.02 28.82 -17.58
C GLY A 336 -5.47 28.73 -17.08
N ASN A 337 -5.67 28.84 -15.76
CA ASN A 337 -7.00 28.97 -15.15
C ASN A 337 -7.96 27.77 -15.38
N LEU A 338 -7.47 26.55 -15.59
CA LEU A 338 -8.31 25.35 -15.63
C LEU A 338 -8.79 24.95 -14.22
N GLY A 339 -8.11 25.44 -13.18
CA GLY A 339 -8.32 25.06 -11.78
C GLY A 339 -7.71 23.69 -11.46
N ASP A 340 -7.15 23.54 -10.26
CA ASP A 340 -6.32 22.37 -9.87
C ASP A 340 -7.04 21.03 -10.09
N ILE A 341 -8.34 21.00 -9.79
CA ILE A 341 -9.20 19.83 -9.90
C ILE A 341 -9.33 19.36 -11.36
N ALA A 342 -9.62 20.26 -12.29
CA ALA A 342 -9.78 19.92 -13.69
C ALA A 342 -8.42 19.70 -14.37
N TRP A 343 -7.40 20.47 -13.99
CA TRP A 343 -6.01 20.25 -14.42
C TRP A 343 -5.51 18.85 -14.06
N SER A 344 -5.66 18.43 -12.80
CA SER A 344 -5.25 17.10 -12.34
C SER A 344 -5.97 15.98 -13.11
N ARG A 345 -7.27 16.16 -13.39
CA ARG A 345 -8.07 15.19 -14.17
C ARG A 345 -7.64 15.11 -15.63
N MET A 346 -7.33 16.24 -16.27
CA MET A 346 -6.85 16.27 -17.66
C MET A 346 -5.43 15.71 -17.78
N SER A 347 -4.56 15.99 -16.81
CA SER A 347 -3.24 15.36 -16.73
C SER A 347 -3.35 13.83 -16.57
N SER A 348 -4.27 13.35 -15.72
CA SER A 348 -4.55 11.91 -15.59
C SER A 348 -5.15 11.29 -16.86
N LEU A 349 -6.06 12.01 -17.55
CA LEU A 349 -6.63 11.54 -18.81
C LEU A 349 -5.57 11.46 -19.91
N ARG A 350 -4.69 12.47 -20.01
CA ARG A 350 -3.55 12.49 -20.93
C ARG A 350 -2.69 11.24 -20.79
N SER A 351 -2.21 10.95 -19.58
CA SER A 351 -1.38 9.78 -19.31
C SER A 351 -2.12 8.48 -19.60
N GLN A 352 -3.43 8.40 -19.34
CA GLN A 352 -4.19 7.20 -19.69
C GLN A 352 -4.29 6.98 -21.21
N LEU A 353 -4.52 8.04 -21.98
CA LEU A 353 -4.65 7.95 -23.44
C LEU A 353 -3.31 7.69 -24.14
N GLU A 354 -2.21 8.21 -23.59
CA GLU A 354 -0.85 7.83 -24.00
C GLU A 354 -0.62 6.33 -23.81
N ASN A 355 -0.93 5.78 -22.64
CA ASN A 355 -0.80 4.35 -22.41
C ASN A 355 -1.64 3.52 -23.39
N TRP A 356 -2.83 3.99 -23.75
CA TRP A 356 -3.66 3.35 -24.78
C TRP A 356 -2.99 3.44 -26.16
N LEU A 357 -2.48 4.61 -26.54
CA LEU A 357 -1.73 4.82 -27.79
C LEU A 357 -0.55 3.84 -27.90
N CYS A 358 0.31 3.72 -26.88
CA CYS A 358 1.46 2.79 -26.85
C CYS A 358 1.05 1.34 -27.11
N THR A 359 -0.15 0.95 -26.66
CA THR A 359 -0.64 -0.43 -26.80
C THR A 359 -1.43 -0.65 -28.09
N GLU A 360 -1.86 0.42 -28.74
CA GLU A 360 -2.68 0.39 -29.95
C GLU A 360 -1.83 0.47 -31.22
N HIS A 361 -0.67 1.12 -31.12
CA HIS A 361 0.23 1.39 -32.23
C HIS A 361 1.66 1.08 -31.82
N ASP A 362 2.44 0.46 -32.71
CA ASP A 362 3.84 0.14 -32.48
C ASP A 362 4.70 1.40 -32.63
N GLU A 363 5.52 1.72 -31.63
CA GLU A 363 6.45 2.85 -31.63
C GLU A 363 7.40 2.84 -32.85
N ARG A 364 7.67 1.64 -33.41
CA ARG A 364 8.55 1.47 -34.57
C ARG A 364 7.92 1.87 -35.90
N ASN A 365 6.61 2.13 -35.94
CA ASN A 365 5.88 2.49 -37.16
C ASN A 365 5.71 4.02 -37.32
N PHE A 366 6.37 4.84 -36.50
CA PHE A 366 6.28 6.30 -36.57
C PHE A 366 7.54 6.87 -37.22
N GLU A 367 7.50 7.08 -38.54
CA GLU A 367 8.63 7.65 -39.28
C GLU A 367 8.66 9.21 -39.24
N GLU A 368 7.52 9.86 -38.96
CA GLU A 368 7.38 11.32 -39.14
C GLU A 368 7.00 12.12 -37.88
N ILE A 369 6.54 11.47 -36.80
CA ILE A 369 5.99 12.16 -35.62
C ILE A 369 6.56 11.53 -34.35
N ASP A 370 7.21 12.33 -33.49
CA ASP A 370 7.64 11.85 -32.18
C ASP A 370 6.40 11.45 -31.36
N PHE A 371 6.41 10.23 -30.84
CA PHE A 371 5.39 9.71 -29.94
C PHE A 371 5.07 10.69 -28.79
N LEU A 372 6.07 11.39 -28.27
CA LEU A 372 5.93 12.40 -27.21
C LEU A 372 5.22 13.68 -27.70
N ASP A 373 5.22 13.99 -29.00
CA ASP A 373 4.55 15.16 -29.57
C ASP A 373 3.03 15.08 -29.44
N VAL A 374 2.47 13.87 -29.43
CA VAL A 374 1.02 13.66 -29.34
C VAL A 374 0.47 14.25 -28.05
N TYR A 375 1.08 13.93 -26.91
CA TYR A 375 0.52 14.28 -25.59
C TYR A 375 1.37 15.23 -24.74
N TYR A 376 2.70 15.26 -24.88
CA TYR A 376 3.57 15.90 -23.88
C TYR A 376 4.36 17.10 -24.37
N ARG A 377 4.90 17.09 -25.59
CA ARG A 377 5.66 18.25 -26.08
C ARG A 377 4.78 19.48 -26.15
N GLY A 378 5.39 20.65 -25.93
CA GLY A 378 4.71 21.94 -25.85
C GLY A 378 3.79 22.23 -27.05
N ILE A 379 2.91 23.20 -26.85
CA ILE A 379 2.07 23.75 -27.91
C ILE A 379 2.26 25.25 -27.92
N ASP A 380 2.31 25.84 -29.11
CA ASP A 380 2.53 27.27 -29.26
C ASP A 380 1.34 28.08 -28.70
N ASP A 381 1.64 29.24 -28.10
CA ASP A 381 0.64 30.08 -27.45
C ASP A 381 -0.36 30.70 -28.45
N ASP A 382 0.01 30.80 -29.72
CA ASP A 382 -0.82 31.28 -30.83
C ASP A 382 -1.70 30.17 -31.44
N ASP A 383 -1.59 28.92 -30.98
CA ASP A 383 -2.42 27.83 -31.46
C ASP A 383 -3.93 28.13 -31.27
N PRO A 384 -4.78 27.96 -32.29
CA PRO A 384 -6.21 28.24 -32.20
C PRO A 384 -6.93 27.52 -31.04
N TYR A 385 -6.44 26.35 -30.63
CA TYR A 385 -6.98 25.61 -29.49
C TYR A 385 -6.58 26.25 -28.15
N VAL A 386 -5.38 26.86 -28.06
CA VAL A 386 -4.97 27.64 -26.87
C VAL A 386 -5.84 28.89 -26.76
N GLN A 387 -6.07 29.60 -27.86
CA GLN A 387 -6.95 30.77 -27.90
C GLN A 387 -8.40 30.41 -27.52
N LEU A 388 -8.93 29.31 -28.06
CA LEU A 388 -10.25 28.81 -27.66
C LEU A 388 -10.31 28.47 -26.16
N ALA A 389 -9.24 27.86 -25.63
CA ALA A 389 -9.13 27.48 -24.23
C ALA A 389 -9.01 28.69 -23.28
N GLN A 390 -8.89 29.93 -23.74
CA GLN A 390 -8.88 31.11 -22.86
C GLN A 390 -10.24 31.36 -22.18
N SER A 391 -11.34 31.00 -22.85
CA SER A 391 -12.70 31.20 -22.32
C SER A 391 -13.26 29.97 -21.61
N LYS A 392 -14.12 30.16 -20.61
CA LYS A 392 -14.83 29.05 -19.94
C LYS A 392 -15.66 28.22 -20.94
N ASP A 393 -16.39 28.88 -21.83
CA ASP A 393 -17.21 28.22 -22.86
C ASP A 393 -16.35 27.43 -23.85
N GLY A 394 -15.20 27.98 -24.26
CA GLY A 394 -14.25 27.28 -25.10
C GLY A 394 -13.70 26.01 -24.43
N LYS A 395 -13.31 26.09 -23.15
CA LYS A 395 -12.90 24.91 -22.36
C LYS A 395 -14.01 23.84 -22.33
N VAL A 396 -15.26 24.23 -22.07
CA VAL A 396 -16.40 23.29 -22.04
C VAL A 396 -16.63 22.67 -23.42
N ARG A 397 -16.53 23.44 -24.51
CA ARG A 397 -16.65 22.93 -25.89
C ARG A 397 -15.55 21.92 -26.20
N MET A 398 -14.30 22.20 -25.84
CA MET A 398 -13.16 21.31 -26.04
C MET A 398 -13.31 20.00 -25.26
N LEU A 399 -13.72 20.07 -24.00
CA LEU A 399 -14.03 18.88 -23.20
C LEU A 399 -15.18 18.06 -23.81
N GLY A 400 -16.22 18.73 -24.30
CA GLY A 400 -17.31 18.10 -25.04
C GLY A 400 -16.85 17.41 -26.32
N LYS A 401 -15.87 17.98 -27.04
CA LYS A 401 -15.26 17.39 -28.23
C LYS A 401 -14.51 16.09 -27.88
N ILE A 402 -13.66 16.12 -26.85
CA ILE A 402 -12.96 14.91 -26.38
C ILE A 402 -13.97 13.82 -26.00
N ASN A 403 -15.04 14.17 -25.27
CA ASN A 403 -16.09 13.22 -24.87
C ASN A 403 -16.72 12.51 -26.09
N LYS A 404 -17.04 13.27 -27.16
CA LYS A 404 -17.62 12.75 -28.40
C LYS A 404 -16.64 11.81 -29.13
N LEU A 405 -15.38 12.23 -29.29
CA LEU A 405 -14.36 11.43 -29.97
C LEU A 405 -14.13 10.10 -29.25
N LEU A 406 -14.01 10.12 -27.91
CA LEU A 406 -13.82 8.90 -27.12
C LEU A 406 -15.01 7.94 -27.24
N LYS A 407 -16.25 8.45 -27.22
CA LYS A 407 -17.47 7.62 -27.40
C LYS A 407 -17.59 7.03 -28.81
N HIS A 408 -17.07 7.74 -29.81
CA HIS A 408 -17.13 7.28 -31.20
C HIS A 408 -16.13 6.15 -31.46
N HIS A 409 -14.90 6.27 -30.96
CA HIS A 409 -13.83 5.31 -31.27
C HIS A 409 -13.69 4.15 -30.29
N TYR A 410 -14.30 4.22 -29.10
CA TYR A 410 -14.20 3.16 -28.10
C TYR A 410 -15.55 2.54 -27.75
N PRO A 411 -15.61 1.20 -27.54
CA PRO A 411 -16.83 0.53 -27.11
C PRO A 411 -17.23 0.96 -25.68
N ASP A 412 -18.53 0.91 -25.38
CA ASP A 412 -19.03 1.19 -24.03
C ASP A 412 -18.49 0.16 -23.02
N CYS A 413 -17.54 0.60 -22.19
CA CYS A 413 -16.80 -0.22 -21.25
C CYS A 413 -16.34 0.57 -20.01
N ALA A 414 -15.92 -0.13 -18.95
CA ALA A 414 -15.51 0.51 -17.69
C ALA A 414 -14.31 1.49 -17.85
N PRO A 415 -13.23 1.16 -18.60
CA PRO A 415 -12.13 2.10 -18.85
C PRO A 415 -12.60 3.41 -19.52
N LEU A 416 -13.46 3.30 -20.54
CA LEU A 416 -14.04 4.47 -21.22
C LEU A 416 -14.92 5.28 -20.26
N LYS A 417 -15.80 4.64 -19.48
CA LYS A 417 -16.64 5.32 -18.47
C LYS A 417 -15.81 6.12 -17.46
N GLN A 418 -14.66 5.59 -17.04
CA GLN A 418 -13.76 6.30 -16.15
C GLN A 418 -13.14 7.54 -16.81
N ALA A 419 -12.72 7.44 -18.07
CA ALA A 419 -12.22 8.57 -18.86
C ALA A 419 -13.30 9.66 -19.03
N LEU A 420 -14.51 9.27 -19.44
CA LEU A 420 -15.65 10.17 -19.60
C LEU A 420 -16.04 10.84 -18.28
N HIS A 421 -16.04 10.10 -17.17
CA HIS A 421 -16.35 10.65 -15.85
C HIS A 421 -15.38 11.77 -15.44
N ARG A 422 -14.08 11.65 -15.76
CA ARG A 422 -13.10 12.74 -15.50
C ARG A 422 -13.46 14.00 -16.28
N ILE A 423 -13.87 13.84 -17.55
CA ILE A 423 -14.30 14.96 -18.40
C ILE A 423 -15.56 15.61 -17.83
N ASP A 424 -16.57 14.82 -17.50
CA ASP A 424 -17.85 15.33 -16.99
C ASP A 424 -17.67 16.10 -15.67
N VAL A 425 -16.80 15.60 -14.78
CA VAL A 425 -16.47 16.31 -13.54
C VAL A 425 -15.69 17.60 -13.83
N SER A 426 -14.72 17.59 -14.75
CA SER A 426 -14.02 18.83 -15.15
C SER A 426 -14.99 19.87 -15.71
N VAL A 427 -15.97 19.48 -16.52
CA VAL A 427 -17.02 20.39 -17.03
C VAL A 427 -17.83 20.99 -15.87
N LYS A 428 -18.19 20.19 -14.86
CA LYS A 428 -18.94 20.67 -13.68
C LYS A 428 -18.17 21.69 -12.84
N HIS A 429 -16.83 21.67 -12.87
CA HIS A 429 -16.01 22.64 -12.15
C HIS A 429 -15.71 23.92 -12.96
N LEU A 430 -16.02 23.91 -14.26
CA LEU A 430 -15.84 25.07 -15.14
C LEU A 430 -17.12 25.90 -15.31
N LYS A 431 -18.28 25.27 -15.12
CA LYS A 431 -19.58 25.93 -14.96
C LYS A 431 -19.67 26.49 -13.55
#